data_AF-A0A9D0HRL0-F1
#
_entry.id   AF-A0A9D0HRL0-F1
#
_cell.length_a   1.000
_cell.length_b   1.000
_cell.length_c   1.000
_cell.angle_alpha   90.00
_cell.angle_beta   90.00
_cell.angle_gamma   90.00
#
_symmetry.space_group_name_H-M   'P 1'
#
loop_
_entity.id
_entity.type
_entity.pdbx_description
1 polymer ?
#
loop_
_entity_poly.entity_id
_entity_poly.type
_entity_poly.pdbx_seq_one_letter_code
_entity_poly.pdbx_strand_id
1 'polypeptide(L)'
;MHFIQESMFHIHLIMAISWIGGSVFMFVLGVSLRDKKVQQEVYPHIGPIFGWFELLALIALLISGFYLGSYYNLFVLLLHPNGSG
;
A
#
# COMPACT_ATOMS: atom_id res chain seq x y z
N MET A 1 -4.76 -12.32 -22.73
CA MET A 1 -3.40 -12.43 -22.14
C MET A 1 -3.53 -12.68 -20.65
N HIS A 2 -3.65 -13.95 -20.24
CA HIS A 2 -3.92 -14.37 -18.84
C HIS A 2 -2.76 -14.02 -17.87
N PHE A 3 -1.53 -14.21 -18.34
CA PHE A 3 -0.30 -14.06 -17.55
C PHE A 3 -0.07 -12.66 -16.95
N ILE A 4 -0.42 -11.59 -17.69
CA ILE A 4 -0.21 -10.21 -17.23
C ILE A 4 -1.15 -9.89 -16.06
N GLN A 5 -2.39 -10.38 -16.11
CA GLN A 5 -3.40 -10.12 -15.06
C GLN A 5 -3.05 -10.85 -13.77
N GLU A 6 -2.66 -12.12 -13.88
CA GLU A 6 -2.17 -12.89 -12.75
C GLU A 6 -0.97 -12.17 -12.12
N SER A 7 0.01 -11.76 -12.92
CA SER A 7 1.19 -11.03 -12.42
C SER A 7 0.80 -9.72 -11.70
N MET A 8 -0.12 -8.94 -12.28
CA MET A 8 -0.62 -7.71 -11.66
C MET A 8 -1.35 -7.97 -10.35
N PHE A 9 -2.12 -9.07 -10.24
CA PHE A 9 -2.81 -9.45 -9.01
C PHE A 9 -1.82 -9.84 -7.90
N HIS A 10 -0.80 -10.65 -8.20
CA HIS A 10 0.23 -11.00 -7.23
C HIS A 10 1.00 -9.77 -6.76
N ILE A 11 1.37 -8.88 -7.69
CA ILE A 11 2.02 -7.61 -7.34
C ILE A 11 1.10 -6.77 -6.46
N HIS A 12 -0.17 -6.61 -6.84
CA HIS A 12 -1.13 -5.83 -6.05
C HIS A 12 -1.23 -6.33 -4.61
N LEU A 13 -1.34 -7.65 -4.41
CA LEU A 13 -1.40 -8.26 -3.09
C LEU A 13 -0.11 -8.07 -2.29
N ILE A 14 1.06 -8.30 -2.90
CA ILE A 14 2.36 -8.12 -2.22
C ILE A 14 2.54 -6.66 -1.81
N MET A 15 2.20 -5.71 -2.68
CA MET A 15 2.31 -4.29 -2.36
C MET A 15 1.28 -3.88 -1.29
N ALA A 16 0.06 -4.44 -1.31
CA ALA A 16 -0.97 -4.22 -0.29
C ALA A 16 -0.49 -4.61 1.10
N ILE A 17 -0.03 -5.86 1.27
CA ILE A 17 0.42 -6.35 2.58
C ILE A 17 1.67 -5.61 3.05
N SER A 18 2.55 -5.21 2.13
CA SER A 18 3.78 -4.54 2.51
C SER A 18 3.55 -3.08 2.91
N TRP A 19 2.63 -2.37 2.24
CA TRP A 19 2.20 -1.01 2.61
C TRP A 19 1.43 -0.99 3.95
N ILE A 20 0.52 -1.95 4.16
CA ILE A 20 -0.18 -2.10 5.44
C ILE A 20 0.82 -2.47 6.55
N GLY A 21 1.74 -3.40 6.29
CA GLY A 21 2.74 -3.83 7.26
C GLY A 21 3.72 -2.71 7.65
N GLY A 22 4.21 -1.93 6.69
CA GLY A 22 5.14 -0.84 6.94
C GLY A 22 4.50 0.33 7.69
N SER A 23 3.26 0.71 7.36
CA SER A 23 2.51 1.72 8.12
C SER A 23 2.21 1.28 9.56
N VAL A 24 1.80 0.03 9.79
CA VAL A 24 1.61 -0.53 11.14
C VAL A 24 2.94 -0.56 11.91
N PHE A 25 4.04 -0.97 11.28
CA PHE A 25 5.35 -0.98 11.90
C PHE A 25 5.78 0.43 12.35
N MET A 26 5.65 1.43 11.48
CA MET A 26 5.99 2.83 11.80
C MET A 26 5.10 3.41 12.90
N PHE A 27 3.82 3.05 12.92
CA PHE A 27 2.91 3.41 13.99
C PHE A 27 3.33 2.80 15.33
N VAL A 28 3.62 1.50 15.36
CA VAL A 28 4.08 0.80 16.58
C VAL A 28 5.41 1.38 17.07
N LEU A 29 6.35 1.67 16.17
CA LEU A 29 7.59 2.37 16.54
C LEU A 29 7.31 3.72 17.21
N GLY A 30 6.36 4.50 16.70
CA GLY A 30 6.01 5.79 17.31
C GLY A 30 5.30 5.70 18.65
N VAL A 31 4.48 4.68 18.86
CA VAL A 31 3.82 4.46 20.16
C VAL A 31 4.80 3.87 21.18
N SER A 32 5.70 2.99 20.74
CA SER A 32 6.66 2.28 21.62
C SER A 32 7.85 3.14 22.03
N LEU A 33 8.41 3.94 21.13
CA LEU A 33 9.52 4.84 21.42
C LEU A 33 8.97 6.14 22.03
N ARG A 34 8.90 6.22 23.36
CA ARG A 34 8.41 7.43 24.06
C ARG A 34 9.53 8.40 24.47
N ASP A 35 10.78 7.91 24.53
CA ASP A 35 11.94 8.75 24.89
C ASP A 35 12.40 9.57 23.68
N LYS A 36 12.36 10.90 23.82
CA LYS A 36 12.78 11.85 22.79
C LYS A 36 14.23 11.67 22.33
N LYS A 37 15.13 11.20 23.19
CA LYS A 37 16.54 10.97 22.80
C LYS A 37 16.65 9.81 21.81
N VAL A 38 15.99 8.69 22.12
CA VAL A 38 15.97 7.51 21.26
C VAL A 38 15.24 7.79 19.95
N GLN A 39 14.16 8.59 20.00
CA GLN A 39 13.48 9.04 18.79
C GLN A 39 14.41 9.83 17.86
N GLN A 40 15.23 10.75 18.40
CA GLN A 40 16.15 11.57 17.61
C GLN A 40 17.27 10.75 16.94
N GLU A 41 17.59 9.57 17.45
CA GLU A 41 18.57 8.67 16.83
C GLU A 41 17.94 7.78 15.76
N VAL A 42 16.74 7.25 16.02
CA VAL A 42 16.10 6.24 15.16
C VAL A 42 15.34 6.88 13.99
N TYR A 43 14.55 7.92 14.23
CA TYR A 43 13.67 8.51 13.21
C TYR A 43 14.39 9.11 11.99
N PRO A 44 15.55 9.78 12.12
CA PRO A 44 16.24 10.33 10.95
C PRO A 44 16.70 9.26 9.96
N HIS A 45 16.92 8.03 10.43
CA HIS A 45 17.34 6.92 9.59
C HIS A 45 16.13 6.13 9.07
N ILE A 46 15.23 5.73 9.98
CA ILE A 46 14.10 4.85 9.64
C ILE A 46 12.99 5.60 8.90
N GLY A 47 12.74 6.86 9.26
CA GLY A 47 11.69 7.69 8.68
C GLY A 47 11.80 7.84 7.16
N PRO A 48 12.95 8.28 6.61
CA PRO A 48 13.14 8.36 5.17
C PRO A 48 13.05 7.01 4.47
N ILE A 49 13.64 5.94 5.02
CA ILE A 49 13.62 4.61 4.41
C ILE A 49 12.19 4.11 4.25
N PHE A 50 11.41 4.12 5.34
CA PHE A 50 10.02 3.69 5.29
C PHE A 50 9.16 4.68 4.50
N GLY A 51 9.43 5.99 4.54
CA GLY A 51 8.70 6.97 3.75
C GLY A 51 8.83 6.73 2.24
N TRP A 52 10.05 6.49 1.73
CA TRP A 52 10.28 6.16 0.33
C TRP A 52 9.67 4.82 -0.06
N PHE A 53 9.81 3.82 0.81
CA PHE A 53 9.23 2.51 0.62
C PHE A 53 7.70 2.57 0.52
N GLU A 54 7.04 3.23 1.48
CA GLU A 54 5.59 3.40 1.53
C GLU A 54 5.07 4.15 0.31
N LEU A 55 5.79 5.19 -0.15
CA LEU A 55 5.41 5.92 -1.36
C LEU A 55 5.48 5.03 -2.61
N LEU A 56 6.56 4.28 -2.80
CA LEU A 56 6.71 3.37 -3.92
C LEU A 56 5.66 2.24 -3.87
N ALA A 57 5.41 1.71 -2.67
CA ALA A 57 4.39 0.69 -2.47
C ALA A 57 2.98 1.20 -2.78
N LEU A 58 2.67 2.42 -2.38
CA LEU A 58 1.39 3.06 -2.70
C LEU A 58 1.24 3.30 -4.20
N ILE A 59 2.26 3.80 -4.89
CA ILE A 59 2.22 4.01 -6.34
C ILE A 59 1.97 2.68 -7.07
N ALA A 60 2.71 1.63 -6.71
CA ALA A 60 2.53 0.31 -7.29
C ALA A 60 1.13 -0.27 -7.00
N LEU A 61 0.60 -0.05 -5.80
CA LEU A 61 -0.76 -0.40 -5.40
C LEU A 61 -1.82 0.28 -6.26
N LEU A 62 -1.71 1.59 -6.45
CA LEU A 62 -2.67 2.36 -7.24
C LEU A 62 -2.65 1.95 -8.72
N ILE A 63 -1.46 1.77 -9.30
CA ILE A 63 -1.32 1.35 -10.70
C ILE A 63 -1.91 -0.06 -10.90
N SER A 64 -1.50 -1.02 -10.08
CA SER A 64 -1.98 -2.40 -10.18
C SER A 64 -3.48 -2.52 -9.87
N GLY A 65 -3.96 -1.79 -8.86
CA GLY A 65 -5.37 -1.76 -8.48
C GLY A 65 -6.25 -1.11 -9.55
N PHE A 66 -5.78 -0.02 -10.17
CA PHE A 66 -6.48 0.62 -11.30
C PHE A 66 -6.56 -0.30 -12.52
N TYR A 67 -5.47 -0.99 -12.84
CA TYR A 67 -5.44 -1.96 -13.94
C TYR A 67 -6.44 -3.10 -13.71
N LEU A 68 -6.40 -3.74 -12.53
CA LEU A 68 -7.32 -4.83 -12.18
C LEU A 68 -8.77 -4.35 -12.13
N GLY A 69 -9.01 -3.17 -11.55
CA GLY A 69 -10.34 -2.57 -11.43
C GLY A 69 -10.99 -2.29 -12.79
N SER A 70 -10.20 -1.81 -13.75
CA SER A 70 -10.64 -1.58 -15.11
C SER A 70 -10.85 -2.91 -15.86
N TYR A 71 -9.91 -3.86 -15.71
CA TYR A 71 -9.96 -5.13 -16.42
C TYR A 71 -11.17 -5.98 -16.04
N TYR A 72 -11.48 -6.07 -14.74
CA TYR A 72 -12.62 -6.83 -14.24
C TYR A 72 -13.93 -6.03 -14.20
N ASN A 73 -13.96 -4.83 -14.80
CA ASN A 73 -15.10 -3.90 -14.75
C ASN A 73 -15.60 -3.60 -13.32
N LEU A 74 -14.72 -3.71 -12.32
CA LEU A 74 -15.06 -3.50 -10.91
C LEU A 74 -15.45 -2.05 -10.65
N PHE A 75 -14.87 -1.09 -11.37
CA PHE A 75 -15.25 0.32 -11.22
C PHE A 75 -16.67 0.59 -11.67
N VAL A 76 -17.14 -0.11 -12.72
CA VAL A 76 -18.53 0.00 -13.16
C VAL A 76 -19.47 -0.52 -12.08
N LEU A 77 -19.14 -1.66 -11.46
CA LEU A 77 -19.91 -2.22 -10.36
C LEU A 77 -19.88 -1.32 -9.10
N LEU A 78 -18.70 -0.84 -8.72
CA LEU A 78 -18.48 -0.07 -7.49
C LEU A 78 -19.07 1.35 -7.57
N LEU A 79 -19.07 1.95 -8.76
CA LEU A 79 -19.59 3.30 -9.01
C LEU A 79 -21.00 3.27 -9.62
N HIS A 80 -21.64 2.10 -9.68
CA HIS A 80 -22.99 2.00 -10.20
C HIS A 80 -23.96 2.78 -9.29
N PRO A 81 -24.70 3.76 -9.82
CA PRO A 81 -25.45 4.72 -9.00
C PRO A 81 -26.56 4.10 -8.14
N ASN A 82 -26.98 2.85 -8.43
CA ASN A 82 -28.15 2.23 -7.79
C ASN A 82 -27.88 0.84 -7.17
N GLY A 83 -26.64 0.34 -7.12
CA GLY A 83 -26.30 -0.92 -6.43
C GLY A 83 -26.98 -2.21 -6.90
N SER A 84 -27.84 -2.17 -7.92
CA SER A 84 -28.43 -3.35 -8.56
C SER A 84 -27.55 -3.80 -9.73
N GLY A 85 -26.66 -4.76 -9.45
CA GLY A 85 -26.00 -5.58 -10.47
C GLY A 85 -26.88 -6.73 -10.92
#